data_AF-A0A9B0WJ08-F1
#
_entry.id   AF-A0A9B0WJ08-F1
#
_cell.length_a   1.000
_cell.length_b   1.000
_cell.length_c   1.000
_cell.angle_alpha   90.00
_cell.angle_beta   90.00
_cell.angle_gamma   90.00
#
_symmetry.space_group_name_H-M   'P 1'
#
loop_
_entity.id
_entity.type
_entity.pdbx_description
1 polymer ?
#
loop_
_entity_poly.entity_id
_entity_poly.type
_entity_poly.pdbx_seq_one_letter_code
_entity_poly.pdbx_strand_id
1 'polypeptide(L)'
;MSFVEYEELIKEGDTAILSLGHGAMVAVCVQRGAQTQTRHGVLRHSADLIGRPFGSKVTCGRGGWVYVLHPTPELWTLNLPHRTQILYSTDIALLTTMLELRPGCVVCESGTGSGSVSHAIIRTIAPTGHLHTVEFHQQRAEKAREEFEQHRVSRWVTVRNQDVCRSGFGVSHVADAVFLDIPSPWEAVDHAWDALKVEGGRFCSFSPCIEQVQRTCQALAARGFGELSTVEVLPQVYNVRTVSLALPDLGAGPAEASPFRSGTPLKETVGHTGYLTFATKTPG
;
A
#
# COMPACT_ATOMS: atom_id res chain seq x y z
N MET A 1 -11.71 -14.94 -5.18
CA MET A 1 -10.62 -14.03 -5.59
C MET A 1 -9.30 -14.59 -5.15
N SER A 2 -8.24 -14.04 -5.72
CA SER A 2 -7.14 -13.65 -4.84
C SER A 2 -6.67 -12.24 -5.11
N PHE A 3 -5.91 -11.69 -4.17
CA PHE A 3 -5.14 -10.45 -4.37
C PHE A 3 -3.91 -10.66 -5.27
N VAL A 4 -3.62 -11.89 -5.69
CA VAL A 4 -2.43 -12.28 -6.47
C VAL A 4 -2.74 -12.69 -7.90
N GLU A 5 -4.00 -13.03 -8.21
CA GLU A 5 -4.46 -13.45 -9.54
C GLU A 5 -5.84 -12.84 -9.84
N TYR A 6 -6.05 -12.43 -11.09
CA TYR A 6 -7.33 -11.92 -11.55
C TYR A 6 -8.34 -13.05 -11.78
N GLU A 7 -9.56 -12.83 -11.29
CA GLU A 7 -10.70 -13.67 -11.61
C GLU A 7 -11.78 -12.86 -12.34
N GLU A 8 -12.49 -13.49 -13.28
CA GLU A 8 -13.53 -12.82 -14.05
C GLU A 8 -14.76 -12.48 -13.21
N LEU A 9 -15.29 -13.47 -12.47
CA LEU A 9 -16.58 -13.40 -11.78
C LEU A 9 -16.45 -13.25 -10.27
N ILE A 10 -17.29 -12.38 -9.70
CA ILE A 10 -17.45 -12.16 -8.26
C ILE A 10 -18.07 -13.41 -7.61
N LYS A 11 -17.48 -13.86 -6.50
CA LYS A 11 -17.88 -15.02 -5.72
C LYS A 11 -18.09 -14.65 -4.25
N GLU A 12 -18.65 -15.57 -3.48
CA GLU A 12 -18.79 -15.39 -2.04
C GLU A 12 -17.42 -15.44 -1.33
N GLY A 13 -17.25 -14.59 -0.32
CA GLY A 13 -15.98 -14.37 0.39
C GLY A 13 -15.05 -13.37 -0.29
N ASP A 14 -15.42 -12.85 -1.47
CA ASP A 14 -14.63 -11.90 -2.22
C ASP A 14 -14.69 -10.49 -1.58
N THR A 15 -13.55 -9.84 -1.34
CA THR A 15 -13.45 -8.38 -1.12
C THR A 15 -13.56 -7.62 -2.44
N ALA A 16 -14.73 -7.04 -2.71
CA ALA A 16 -14.98 -6.21 -3.89
C ALA A 16 -14.83 -4.72 -3.57
N ILE A 17 -14.36 -3.92 -4.53
CA ILE A 17 -14.23 -2.46 -4.38
C ILE A 17 -15.35 -1.77 -5.16
N LEU A 18 -16.23 -1.07 -4.46
CA LEU A 18 -17.32 -0.30 -5.09
C LEU A 18 -16.83 1.12 -5.40
N SER A 19 -16.83 1.50 -6.67
CA SER A 19 -16.60 2.88 -7.09
C SER A 19 -17.92 3.65 -7.07
N LEU A 20 -17.99 4.66 -6.21
CA LEU A 20 -19.17 5.49 -5.98
C LEU A 20 -19.13 6.76 -6.83
N GLY A 21 -18.08 7.00 -7.61
CA GLY A 21 -17.86 8.20 -8.43
C GLY A 21 -17.02 9.29 -7.74
N HIS A 22 -16.37 10.13 -8.55
CA HIS A 22 -15.46 11.21 -8.09
C HIS A 22 -14.34 10.73 -7.14
N GLY A 23 -13.80 9.54 -7.38
CA GLY A 23 -12.72 8.95 -6.58
C GLY A 23 -13.16 8.32 -5.25
N ALA A 24 -14.42 8.50 -4.83
CA ALA A 24 -14.94 7.85 -3.63
C ALA A 24 -15.15 6.34 -3.88
N MET A 25 -14.62 5.52 -2.98
CA MET A 25 -14.70 4.06 -3.05
C MET A 25 -15.02 3.46 -1.67
N VAL A 26 -15.48 2.21 -1.65
CA VAL A 26 -15.62 1.42 -0.43
C VAL A 26 -15.31 -0.06 -0.70
N ALA A 27 -14.58 -0.71 0.20
CA ALA A 27 -14.35 -2.16 0.16
C ALA A 27 -15.50 -2.90 0.84
N VAL A 28 -15.93 -4.02 0.26
CA VAL A 28 -17.06 -4.83 0.73
C VAL A 28 -16.68 -6.31 0.69
N CYS A 29 -16.89 -7.03 1.79
CA CYS A 29 -16.86 -8.49 1.79
C CYS A 29 -18.19 -9.04 1.27
N VAL A 30 -18.15 -9.76 0.14
CA VAL A 30 -19.31 -10.35 -0.52
C VAL A 30 -19.76 -11.59 0.25
N GLN A 31 -21.02 -11.61 0.68
CA GLN A 31 -21.61 -12.67 1.50
C GLN A 31 -23.06 -12.88 1.06
N ARG A 32 -23.54 -14.13 0.97
CA ARG A 32 -24.94 -14.39 0.63
C ARG A 32 -25.87 -13.80 1.69
N GLY A 33 -26.98 -13.22 1.24
CA GLY A 33 -27.98 -12.57 2.10
C GLY A 33 -27.59 -11.17 2.62
N ALA A 34 -26.31 -10.78 2.50
CA ALA A 34 -25.85 -9.47 2.95
C ALA A 34 -26.29 -8.34 2.00
N GLN A 35 -26.32 -7.13 2.55
CA GLN A 35 -26.66 -5.90 1.84
C GLN A 35 -25.65 -4.82 2.16
N THR A 36 -25.27 -4.03 1.16
CA THR A 36 -24.46 -2.82 1.33
C THR A 36 -25.26 -1.60 0.92
N GLN A 37 -25.32 -0.61 1.81
CA GLN A 37 -25.95 0.67 1.54
C GLN A 37 -24.92 1.64 0.95
N THR A 38 -25.30 2.33 -0.13
CA THR A 38 -24.49 3.39 -0.73
C THR A 38 -25.33 4.64 -0.95
N ARG A 39 -24.69 5.77 -1.26
CA ARG A 39 -25.39 6.99 -1.68
C ARG A 39 -26.25 6.82 -2.95
N HIS A 40 -25.99 5.76 -3.72
CA HIS A 40 -26.70 5.45 -4.98
C HIS A 40 -27.79 4.38 -4.80
N GLY A 41 -27.98 3.89 -3.58
CA GLY A 41 -28.95 2.86 -3.24
C GLY A 41 -28.34 1.60 -2.64
N VAL A 42 -29.20 0.60 -2.41
CA VAL A 42 -28.85 -0.70 -1.81
C VAL A 42 -28.28 -1.63 -2.89
N LEU A 43 -27.21 -2.36 -2.55
CA LEU A 43 -26.76 -3.55 -3.27
C LEU A 43 -27.05 -4.81 -2.45
N ARG A 44 -27.77 -5.77 -3.02
CA ARG A 44 -28.04 -7.09 -2.43
C ARG A 44 -27.01 -8.07 -2.97
N HIS A 45 -26.10 -8.54 -2.14
CA HIS A 45 -24.92 -9.28 -2.60
C HIS A 45 -25.28 -10.53 -3.42
N SER A 46 -26.30 -11.27 -2.98
CA SER A 46 -26.76 -12.50 -3.65
C SER A 46 -27.26 -12.30 -5.08
N ALA A 47 -27.91 -11.17 -5.37
CA ALA A 47 -28.55 -10.94 -6.67
C ALA A 47 -27.77 -9.95 -7.54
N ASP A 48 -27.14 -8.96 -6.91
CA ASP A 48 -26.55 -7.82 -7.61
C ASP A 48 -25.04 -7.94 -7.79
N LEU A 49 -24.36 -8.82 -7.04
CA LEU A 49 -22.90 -9.00 -7.07
C LEU A 49 -22.47 -10.41 -7.47
N ILE A 50 -22.88 -11.43 -6.73
CA ILE A 50 -22.41 -12.82 -6.93
C ILE A 50 -22.74 -13.30 -8.34
N GLY A 51 -21.74 -13.85 -9.03
CA GLY A 51 -21.86 -14.36 -10.40
C GLY A 51 -21.70 -13.30 -11.49
N ARG A 52 -21.61 -12.00 -11.14
CA ARG A 52 -21.35 -10.94 -12.12
C ARG A 52 -19.86 -10.75 -12.36
N PRO A 53 -19.45 -10.29 -13.55
CA PRO A 53 -18.05 -10.01 -13.81
C PRO A 53 -17.61 -8.71 -13.11
N PHE A 54 -16.37 -8.68 -12.63
CA PHE A 54 -15.72 -7.44 -12.21
C PHE A 54 -15.66 -6.43 -13.38
N GLY A 55 -15.67 -5.14 -13.07
CA GLY A 55 -15.81 -4.04 -14.03
C GLY A 55 -17.26 -3.73 -14.43
N SER A 56 -18.23 -4.54 -14.00
CA SER A 56 -19.64 -4.32 -14.31
C SER A 56 -20.20 -3.03 -13.69
N LYS A 57 -21.08 -2.37 -14.45
CA LYS A 57 -22.03 -1.38 -13.91
C LYS A 57 -23.18 -2.11 -13.22
N VAL A 58 -23.34 -1.87 -11.93
CA VAL A 58 -24.38 -2.49 -11.09
C VAL A 58 -25.43 -1.46 -10.71
N THR A 59 -26.65 -1.64 -11.23
CA THR A 59 -27.80 -0.83 -10.85
C THR A 59 -28.17 -1.13 -9.40
N CYS A 60 -28.28 -0.09 -8.60
CA CYS A 60 -28.75 -0.12 -7.23
C CYS A 60 -30.25 0.24 -7.18
N GLY A 61 -30.87 0.16 -6.01
CA GLY A 61 -32.26 0.58 -5.84
C GLY A 61 -32.52 2.02 -6.34
N ARG A 62 -33.74 2.28 -6.87
CA ARG A 62 -34.19 3.60 -7.39
C ARG A 62 -33.39 4.16 -8.58
N GLY A 63 -32.69 3.31 -9.34
CA GLY A 63 -32.06 3.69 -10.62
C GLY A 63 -30.64 4.27 -10.50
N GLY A 64 -30.10 4.43 -9.29
CA GLY A 64 -28.68 4.72 -9.08
C GLY A 64 -27.80 3.53 -9.48
N TRP A 65 -26.49 3.74 -9.58
CA TRP A 65 -25.56 2.68 -10.00
C TRP A 65 -24.15 2.89 -9.44
N VAL A 66 -23.39 1.80 -9.41
CA VAL A 66 -21.96 1.78 -9.05
C VAL A 66 -21.16 0.93 -10.04
N TYR A 67 -19.84 1.08 -10.06
CA TYR A 67 -18.94 0.09 -10.67
C TYR A 67 -18.34 -0.79 -9.60
N VAL A 68 -18.17 -2.08 -9.89
CA VAL A 68 -17.52 -3.03 -8.98
C VAL A 68 -16.17 -3.41 -9.56
N LEU A 69 -15.08 -3.11 -8.85
CA LEU A 69 -13.71 -3.33 -9.30
C LEU A 69 -13.11 -4.55 -8.61
N HIS A 70 -12.26 -5.27 -9.34
CA HIS A 70 -11.45 -6.34 -8.78
C HIS A 70 -10.47 -5.75 -7.77
N PRO A 71 -10.25 -6.37 -6.59
CA PRO A 71 -9.31 -5.84 -5.62
C PRO A 71 -7.88 -5.88 -6.15
N THR A 72 -7.11 -4.88 -5.75
CA THR A 72 -5.65 -4.84 -5.88
C THR A 72 -5.07 -4.25 -4.58
N PRO A 73 -3.78 -4.43 -4.29
CA PRO A 73 -3.15 -3.78 -3.14
C PRO A 73 -3.38 -2.27 -3.11
N GLU A 74 -3.30 -1.59 -4.26
CA GLU A 74 -3.47 -0.14 -4.35
C GLU A 74 -4.91 0.30 -4.01
N LEU A 75 -5.92 -0.45 -4.49
CA LEU A 75 -7.31 -0.19 -4.14
C LEU A 75 -7.58 -0.52 -2.68
N TRP A 76 -6.97 -1.58 -2.14
CA TRP A 76 -7.09 -1.93 -0.73
C TRP A 76 -6.46 -0.87 0.18
N THR A 77 -5.27 -0.36 -0.15
CA THR A 77 -4.63 0.76 0.56
C THR A 77 -5.56 1.97 0.71
N LEU A 78 -6.39 2.25 -0.28
CA LEU A 78 -7.35 3.37 -0.24
C LEU A 78 -8.65 3.07 0.53
N ASN A 79 -8.93 1.80 0.85
CA ASN A 79 -10.23 1.38 1.38
C ASN A 79 -10.14 0.51 2.64
N LEU A 80 -8.94 0.16 3.10
CA LEU A 80 -8.74 -0.69 4.26
C LEU A 80 -9.16 0.01 5.56
N PRO A 81 -9.58 -0.75 6.59
CA PRO A 81 -9.89 -0.18 7.89
C PRO A 81 -8.58 0.21 8.62
N HIS A 82 -8.32 1.52 8.71
CA HIS A 82 -7.13 2.05 9.36
C HIS A 82 -7.08 1.68 10.86
N ARG A 83 -5.96 1.08 11.27
CA ARG A 83 -5.59 0.85 12.68
C ARG A 83 -4.35 1.64 13.08
N THR A 84 -3.60 2.09 12.09
CA THR A 84 -2.37 2.85 12.17
C THR A 84 -2.36 3.87 11.04
N GLN A 85 -1.41 4.80 11.09
CA GLN A 85 -0.98 5.45 9.85
C GLN A 85 -0.43 4.39 8.90
N ILE A 86 -0.61 4.58 7.60
CA ILE A 86 -0.17 3.64 6.56
C ILE A 86 0.71 4.35 5.54
N LEU A 87 1.54 3.58 4.84
CA LEU A 87 2.13 4.02 3.58
C LEU A 87 1.11 3.90 2.45
N TYR A 88 1.13 4.90 1.58
CA TYR A 88 0.35 4.94 0.34
C TYR A 88 1.17 4.45 -0.85
N SER A 89 0.49 4.20 -1.97
CA SER A 89 1.09 3.56 -3.14
C SER A 89 2.33 4.26 -3.71
N THR A 90 2.49 5.57 -3.52
CA THR A 90 3.67 6.31 -3.98
C THR A 90 4.95 5.88 -3.26
N ASP A 91 4.92 5.85 -1.92
CA ASP A 91 6.05 5.36 -1.11
C ASP A 91 6.27 3.86 -1.35
N ILE A 92 5.18 3.08 -1.39
CA ILE A 92 5.22 1.63 -1.62
C ILE A 92 5.86 1.29 -2.98
N ALA A 93 5.58 2.06 -4.04
CA ALA A 93 6.16 1.83 -5.36
C ALA A 93 7.69 2.02 -5.35
N LEU A 94 8.16 3.09 -4.71
CA LEU A 94 9.59 3.35 -4.58
C LEU A 94 10.27 2.28 -3.71
N LEU A 95 9.68 1.97 -2.55
CA LEU A 95 10.12 0.89 -1.65
C LEU A 95 10.25 -0.44 -2.38
N THR A 96 9.22 -0.85 -3.11
CA THR A 96 9.17 -2.15 -3.81
C THR A 96 10.31 -2.24 -4.83
N THR A 97 10.54 -1.15 -5.56
CA THR A 97 11.59 -1.06 -6.58
C THR A 97 12.99 -1.06 -5.95
N MET A 98 13.21 -0.23 -4.93
CA MET A 98 14.53 -0.02 -4.32
C MET A 98 14.95 -1.17 -3.39
N LEU A 99 14.00 -1.99 -2.92
CA LEU A 99 14.24 -3.27 -2.27
C LEU A 99 14.39 -4.44 -3.26
N GLU A 100 14.27 -4.19 -4.56
CA GLU A 100 14.39 -5.19 -5.63
C GLU A 100 13.42 -6.37 -5.50
N LEU A 101 12.23 -6.10 -4.95
CA LEU A 101 11.22 -7.13 -4.72
C LEU A 101 10.72 -7.69 -6.04
N ARG A 102 10.69 -9.02 -6.12
CA ARG A 102 10.24 -9.78 -7.29
C ARG A 102 9.65 -11.13 -6.86
N PRO A 103 8.97 -11.87 -7.76
CA PRO A 103 8.49 -13.21 -7.45
C PRO A 103 9.61 -14.09 -6.90
N GLY A 104 9.36 -14.76 -5.78
CA GLY A 104 10.35 -15.62 -5.11
C GLY A 104 11.14 -14.96 -3.98
N CYS A 105 11.08 -13.63 -3.83
CA CYS A 105 11.77 -12.96 -2.72
C CYS A 105 11.21 -13.39 -1.36
N VAL A 106 12.11 -13.61 -0.40
CA VAL A 106 11.77 -13.71 1.02
C VAL A 106 11.97 -12.34 1.66
N VAL A 107 10.92 -11.80 2.27
CA VAL A 107 10.92 -10.43 2.82
C VAL A 107 10.61 -10.45 4.30
N CYS A 108 11.34 -9.66 5.06
CA CYS A 108 11.08 -9.41 6.47
C CYS A 108 10.49 -7.99 6.65
N GLU A 109 9.40 -7.86 7.40
CA GLU A 109 8.70 -6.60 7.63
C GLU A 109 8.46 -6.39 9.13
N SER A 110 8.61 -5.16 9.61
CA SER A 110 8.06 -4.73 10.90
C SER A 110 7.88 -3.22 10.92
N GLY A 111 6.75 -2.64 11.34
CA GLY A 111 5.55 -3.29 11.87
C GLY A 111 4.52 -3.67 10.80
N THR A 112 3.75 -4.75 11.02
CA THR A 112 2.62 -5.10 10.13
C THR A 112 1.56 -3.99 10.06
N GLY A 113 1.26 -3.32 11.18
CA GLY A 113 0.34 -2.19 11.24
C GLY A 113 -1.06 -2.51 10.70
N SER A 114 -1.48 -1.77 9.68
CA SER A 114 -2.77 -1.99 8.98
C SER A 114 -2.63 -2.86 7.71
N GLY A 115 -1.45 -3.42 7.43
CA GLY A 115 -1.23 -4.35 6.33
C GLY A 115 -1.24 -3.74 4.92
N SER A 116 -1.13 -2.41 4.77
CA SER A 116 -1.06 -1.74 3.46
C SER A 116 0.16 -2.23 2.66
N VAL A 117 1.35 -2.12 3.26
CA VAL A 117 2.62 -2.56 2.65
C VAL A 117 2.66 -4.08 2.50
N SER A 118 2.19 -4.82 3.50
CA SER A 118 2.15 -6.28 3.47
C SER A 118 1.40 -6.84 2.25
N HIS A 119 0.23 -6.29 1.90
CA HIS A 119 -0.51 -6.73 0.69
C HIS A 119 0.26 -6.42 -0.60
N ALA A 120 0.93 -5.28 -0.67
CA ALA A 120 1.74 -4.91 -1.82
C ALA A 120 2.97 -5.83 -1.97
N ILE A 121 3.65 -6.16 -0.87
CA ILE A 121 4.76 -7.11 -0.84
C ILE A 121 4.28 -8.49 -1.30
N ILE A 122 3.20 -9.02 -0.71
CA ILE A 122 2.66 -10.34 -1.06
C ILE A 122 2.37 -10.43 -2.56
N ARG A 123 1.69 -9.43 -3.13
CA ARG A 123 1.40 -9.38 -4.58
C ARG A 123 2.67 -9.45 -5.42
N THR A 124 3.74 -8.78 -5.00
CA THR A 124 4.99 -8.72 -5.74
C THR A 124 5.83 -10.00 -5.64
N ILE A 125 5.82 -10.66 -4.47
CA ILE A 125 6.67 -11.83 -4.21
C ILE A 125 6.00 -13.17 -4.53
N ALA A 126 4.67 -13.20 -4.63
CA ALA A 126 3.94 -14.37 -5.10
C ALA A 126 4.40 -14.80 -6.51
N PRO A 127 4.30 -16.10 -6.87
CA PRO A 127 3.70 -17.19 -6.09
C PRO A 127 4.70 -17.97 -5.22
N THR A 128 6.00 -17.67 -5.30
CA THR A 128 7.07 -18.49 -4.70
C THR A 128 7.81 -17.82 -3.55
N GLY A 129 7.60 -16.52 -3.31
CA GLY A 129 8.19 -15.78 -2.20
C GLY A 129 7.42 -15.96 -0.89
N HIS A 130 7.93 -15.38 0.19
CA HIS A 130 7.28 -15.40 1.50
C HIS A 130 7.57 -14.15 2.31
N LEU A 131 6.56 -13.63 3.01
CA LEU A 131 6.67 -12.48 3.91
C LEU A 131 6.69 -12.94 5.37
N HIS A 132 7.75 -12.61 6.10
CA HIS A 132 7.81 -12.71 7.56
C HIS A 132 7.58 -11.33 8.16
N THR A 133 6.36 -11.07 8.64
CA THR A 133 5.98 -9.78 9.21
C THR A 133 5.86 -9.88 10.74
N VAL A 134 6.25 -8.82 11.44
CA VAL A 134 6.22 -8.72 12.90
C VAL A 134 5.34 -7.56 13.34
N GLU A 135 4.49 -7.80 14.34
CA GLU A 135 3.69 -6.76 15.00
C GLU A 135 3.58 -7.07 16.48
N PHE A 136 4.18 -6.24 17.32
CA PHE A 136 4.22 -6.42 18.78
C PHE A 136 2.85 -6.25 19.45
N HIS A 137 1.91 -5.51 18.86
CA HIS A 137 0.58 -5.32 19.43
C HIS A 137 -0.39 -6.44 19.05
N GLN A 138 -0.76 -7.26 20.04
CA GLN A 138 -1.53 -8.50 19.86
C GLN A 138 -2.77 -8.33 18.97
N GLN A 139 -3.65 -7.36 19.29
CA GLN A 139 -4.89 -7.15 18.53
C GLN A 139 -4.65 -6.79 17.06
N ARG A 140 -3.56 -6.07 16.74
CA ARG A 140 -3.24 -5.71 15.36
C ARG A 140 -2.67 -6.91 14.62
N ALA A 141 -1.82 -7.70 15.27
CA ALA A 141 -1.28 -8.94 14.72
C ALA A 141 -2.39 -9.95 14.42
N GLU A 142 -3.33 -10.14 15.34
CA GLU A 142 -4.52 -11.00 15.13
C GLU A 142 -5.38 -10.48 13.98
N LYS A 143 -5.66 -9.17 13.95
CA LYS A 143 -6.48 -8.60 12.88
C LYS A 143 -5.85 -8.74 11.50
N ALA A 144 -4.53 -8.56 11.40
CA ALA A 144 -3.81 -8.78 10.16
C ALA A 144 -3.90 -10.25 9.71
N ARG A 145 -3.76 -11.22 10.62
CA ARG A 145 -3.94 -12.65 10.30
C ARG A 145 -5.33 -12.95 9.75
N GLU A 146 -6.38 -12.40 10.38
CA GLU A 146 -7.76 -12.55 9.89
C GLU A 146 -7.90 -12.01 8.46
N GLU A 147 -7.36 -10.82 8.18
CA GLU A 147 -7.42 -10.21 6.85
C GLU A 147 -6.64 -11.02 5.82
N PHE A 148 -5.44 -11.51 6.14
CA PHE A 148 -4.67 -12.36 5.24
C PHE A 148 -5.37 -13.69 4.92
N GLU A 149 -6.07 -14.28 5.89
CA GLU A 149 -6.87 -15.47 5.67
C GLU A 149 -8.11 -15.17 4.81
N GLN A 150 -8.86 -14.11 5.14
CA GLN A 150 -10.03 -13.67 4.38
C GLN A 150 -9.68 -13.36 2.92
N HIS A 151 -8.51 -12.75 2.69
CA HIS A 151 -8.01 -12.41 1.37
C HIS A 151 -7.31 -13.56 0.65
N ARG A 152 -7.22 -14.74 1.27
CA ARG A 152 -6.62 -15.97 0.73
C ARG A 152 -5.15 -15.79 0.35
N VAL A 153 -4.43 -15.03 1.17
CA VAL A 153 -2.99 -14.76 0.99
C VAL A 153 -2.14 -15.28 2.14
N SER A 154 -2.74 -15.91 3.15
CA SER A 154 -2.05 -16.48 4.33
C SER A 154 -0.92 -17.46 3.98
N ARG A 155 -0.98 -18.11 2.80
CA ARG A 155 0.11 -18.95 2.28
C ARG A 155 1.45 -18.23 2.16
N TRP A 156 1.44 -16.94 1.80
CA TRP A 156 2.65 -16.15 1.51
C TRP A 156 3.07 -15.25 2.66
N VAL A 157 2.44 -15.36 3.83
CA VAL A 157 2.75 -14.48 4.97
C VAL A 157 2.68 -15.21 6.29
N THR A 158 3.65 -14.93 7.17
CA THR A 158 3.64 -15.36 8.56
C THR A 158 3.73 -14.13 9.46
N VAL A 159 2.72 -13.94 10.31
CA VAL A 159 2.66 -12.85 11.28
C VAL A 159 3.14 -13.32 12.66
N ARG A 160 4.22 -12.74 13.17
CA ARG A 160 4.71 -12.99 14.53
C ARG A 160 4.35 -11.84 15.46
N ASN A 161 3.81 -12.17 16.63
CA ASN A 161 3.51 -11.17 17.67
C ASN A 161 4.67 -11.11 18.67
N GLN A 162 5.62 -10.23 18.42
CA GLN A 162 6.82 -10.04 19.23
C GLN A 162 7.42 -8.67 18.99
N ASP A 163 8.34 -8.24 19.87
CA ASP A 163 9.12 -7.03 19.68
C ASP A 163 10.31 -7.31 18.76
N VAL A 164 10.31 -6.71 17.57
CA VAL A 164 11.37 -6.88 16.57
C VAL A 164 12.72 -6.37 17.07
N CYS A 165 12.77 -5.32 17.91
CA CYS A 165 14.01 -4.75 18.43
C CYS A 165 14.68 -5.66 19.46
N ARG A 166 13.90 -6.54 20.11
CA ARG A 166 14.41 -7.47 21.14
C ARG A 166 14.61 -8.88 20.61
N SER A 167 13.66 -9.38 19.82
CA SER A 167 13.58 -10.79 19.42
C SER A 167 13.79 -11.01 17.92
N GLY A 168 14.03 -9.94 17.16
CA GLY A 168 14.19 -9.99 15.72
C GLY A 168 12.94 -10.46 14.96
N PHE A 169 13.15 -10.90 13.72
CA PHE A 169 12.08 -11.31 12.80
C PHE A 169 11.60 -12.76 12.99
N GLY A 170 12.23 -13.51 13.89
CA GLY A 170 11.98 -14.94 14.09
C GLY A 170 12.47 -15.84 12.95
N VAL A 171 13.33 -15.30 12.08
CA VAL A 171 14.07 -16.00 11.02
C VAL A 171 15.47 -15.40 10.92
N SER A 172 16.42 -16.16 10.39
CA SER A 172 17.81 -15.73 10.24
C SER A 172 18.39 -16.24 8.92
N HIS A 173 19.10 -15.36 8.22
CA HIS A 173 19.81 -15.63 6.97
C HIS A 173 18.95 -16.20 5.83
N VAL A 174 17.69 -15.78 5.77
CA VAL A 174 16.75 -16.23 4.73
C VAL A 174 16.22 -15.11 3.86
N ALA A 175 16.25 -13.86 4.33
CA ALA A 175 15.59 -12.75 3.64
C ALA A 175 16.46 -12.13 2.55
N ASP A 176 15.83 -11.80 1.42
CA ASP A 176 16.40 -10.97 0.35
C ASP A 176 16.26 -9.48 0.68
N ALA A 177 15.20 -9.11 1.41
CA ALA A 177 14.90 -7.74 1.77
C ALA A 177 14.34 -7.61 3.20
N VAL A 178 14.67 -6.50 3.86
CA VAL A 178 14.07 -6.07 5.13
C VAL A 178 13.45 -4.70 4.97
N PHE A 179 12.21 -4.55 5.45
CA PHE A 179 11.51 -3.27 5.56
C PHE A 179 11.14 -2.96 7.02
N LEU A 180 11.44 -1.74 7.46
CA LEU A 180 11.11 -1.22 8.79
C LEU A 180 10.20 0.02 8.73
N ASP A 181 9.06 -0.05 9.42
CA ASP A 181 8.15 1.05 9.76
C ASP A 181 7.80 0.93 11.25
N ILE A 182 8.72 1.39 12.09
CA ILE A 182 8.61 1.39 13.56
C ILE A 182 9.22 2.68 14.14
N PRO A 183 8.92 3.05 15.39
CA PRO A 183 9.44 4.29 15.98
C PRO A 183 10.97 4.30 16.22
N SER A 184 11.58 3.14 16.47
CA SER A 184 13.01 2.99 16.81
C SER A 184 13.74 2.02 15.87
N PRO A 185 13.79 2.27 14.55
CA PRO A 185 14.35 1.33 13.57
C PRO A 185 15.84 1.06 13.77
N TRP A 186 16.59 2.01 14.35
CA TRP A 186 18.00 1.84 14.69
C TRP A 186 18.26 0.68 15.67
N GLU A 187 17.30 0.32 16.53
CA GLU A 187 17.44 -0.80 17.47
C GLU A 187 17.22 -2.17 16.79
N ALA A 188 16.64 -2.19 15.59
CA ALA A 188 16.37 -3.42 14.84
C ALA A 188 17.39 -3.66 13.72
N VAL A 189 18.40 -2.80 13.53
CA VAL A 189 19.39 -2.92 12.46
C VAL A 189 20.22 -4.21 12.56
N ASP A 190 20.61 -4.60 13.77
CA ASP A 190 21.34 -5.85 13.99
C ASP A 190 20.49 -7.06 13.59
N HIS A 191 19.22 -7.08 14.00
CA HIS A 191 18.28 -8.14 13.63
C HIS A 191 17.94 -8.14 12.13
N ALA A 192 17.94 -6.98 11.49
CA ALA A 192 17.79 -6.87 10.05
C ALA A 192 18.98 -7.50 9.32
N TRP A 193 20.20 -7.22 9.78
CA TRP A 193 21.40 -7.87 9.25
C TRP A 193 21.33 -9.38 9.38
N ASP A 194 20.92 -9.88 10.54
CA ASP A 194 20.85 -11.31 10.84
C ASP A 194 19.70 -12.00 10.12
N ALA A 195 18.61 -11.30 9.80
CA ALA A 195 17.51 -11.81 8.99
C ALA A 195 17.89 -11.95 7.51
N LEU A 196 18.65 -11.00 6.97
CA LEU A 196 19.13 -11.02 5.59
C LEU A 196 20.10 -12.19 5.35
N LYS A 197 20.00 -12.78 4.16
CA LYS A 197 20.90 -13.83 3.65
C LYS A 197 22.38 -13.49 3.84
N VAL A 198 23.21 -14.53 3.93
CA VAL A 198 24.66 -14.35 4.10
C VAL A 198 25.31 -13.78 2.83
N GLU A 199 24.74 -14.10 1.67
CA GLU A 199 25.15 -13.60 0.36
C GLU A 199 24.83 -12.11 0.17
N GLY A 200 24.00 -11.53 1.04
CA GLY A 200 23.60 -10.13 0.99
C GLY A 200 22.10 -9.92 0.85
N GLY A 201 21.70 -8.66 0.73
CA GLY A 201 20.30 -8.26 0.56
C GLY A 201 20.07 -6.78 0.76
N ARG A 202 18.82 -6.35 0.61
CA ARG A 202 18.43 -4.93 0.65
C ARG A 202 17.73 -4.56 1.95
N PHE A 203 17.99 -3.36 2.43
CA PHE A 203 17.36 -2.79 3.61
C PHE A 203 16.60 -1.52 3.24
N CYS A 204 15.44 -1.30 3.87
CA CYS A 204 14.71 -0.05 3.83
C CYS A 204 14.11 0.24 5.21
N SER A 205 14.23 1.49 5.66
CA SER A 205 13.49 2.01 6.80
C SER A 205 12.70 3.25 6.39
N PHE A 206 11.45 3.33 6.85
CA PHE A 206 10.64 4.53 6.80
C PHE A 206 10.74 5.29 8.14
N SER A 207 10.83 6.61 8.11
CA SER A 207 10.86 7.44 9.32
C SER A 207 10.35 8.86 9.05
N PRO A 208 9.38 9.38 9.83
CA PRO A 208 8.86 10.73 9.64
C PRO A 208 9.82 11.84 10.14
N CYS A 209 10.72 11.54 11.08
CA CYS A 209 11.60 12.54 11.66
C CYS A 209 13.06 12.33 11.23
N ILE A 210 13.78 13.42 10.96
CA ILE A 210 15.15 13.37 10.47
C ILE A 210 16.13 12.81 11.53
N GLU A 211 15.82 12.95 12.82
CA GLU A 211 16.61 12.39 13.92
C GLU A 211 16.54 10.86 13.95
N GLN A 212 15.40 10.29 13.54
CA GLN A 212 15.24 8.84 13.39
C GLN A 212 16.10 8.31 12.23
N VAL A 213 16.11 9.05 11.12
CA VAL A 213 16.98 8.76 9.97
C VAL A 213 18.45 8.80 10.38
N GLN A 214 18.88 9.85 11.08
CA GLN A 214 20.26 10.01 11.54
C GLN A 214 20.74 8.81 12.36
N ARG A 215 19.95 8.39 13.35
CA ARG A 215 20.26 7.22 14.19
C ARG A 215 20.29 5.92 13.38
N THR A 216 19.37 5.78 12.43
CA THR A 216 19.31 4.60 11.55
C THR A 216 20.55 4.51 10.66
N CYS A 217 20.94 5.61 10.01
CA CYS A 217 22.16 5.66 9.20
C CYS A 217 23.42 5.36 10.03
N GLN A 218 23.51 5.87 11.26
CA GLN A 218 24.62 5.58 12.17
C GLN A 218 24.69 4.08 12.52
N ALA A 219 23.56 3.47 12.88
CA ALA A 219 23.49 2.05 13.19
C ALA A 219 23.80 1.17 11.95
N LEU A 220 23.27 1.53 10.77
CA LEU A 220 23.55 0.85 9.51
C LEU A 220 25.05 0.83 9.20
N ALA A 221 25.69 2.01 9.26
CA ALA A 221 27.13 2.14 9.00
C ALA A 221 27.97 1.36 10.03
N ALA A 222 27.62 1.44 11.32
CA ALA A 222 28.32 0.73 12.39
C ALA A 222 28.21 -0.79 12.24
N ARG A 223 27.08 -1.30 11.75
CA ARG A 223 26.85 -2.73 11.55
C ARG A 223 27.53 -3.31 10.31
N GLY A 224 27.89 -2.44 9.34
CA GLY A 224 28.59 -2.80 8.11
C GLY A 224 27.73 -2.76 6.85
N PHE A 225 26.54 -2.12 6.88
CA PHE A 225 25.78 -1.89 5.65
C PHE A 225 26.52 -0.90 4.73
N GLY A 226 26.50 -1.18 3.43
CA GLY A 226 27.00 -0.30 2.38
C GLY A 226 25.88 0.42 1.64
N GLU A 227 26.23 1.31 0.71
CA GLU A 227 25.29 1.97 -0.22
C GLU A 227 24.11 2.68 0.48
N LEU A 228 24.39 3.38 1.59
CA LEU A 228 23.36 4.13 2.32
C LEU A 228 22.83 5.28 1.45
N SER A 229 21.52 5.34 1.29
CA SER A 229 20.82 6.39 0.54
C SER A 229 19.52 6.76 1.23
N THR A 230 19.27 8.04 1.48
CA THR A 230 17.99 8.52 2.03
C THR A 230 17.29 9.39 1.01
N VAL A 231 16.01 9.13 0.78
CA VAL A 231 15.18 9.83 -0.20
C VAL A 231 13.80 10.14 0.36
N GLU A 232 13.11 11.04 -0.30
CA GLU A 232 11.69 11.35 -0.10
C GLU A 232 11.02 11.38 -1.47
N VAL A 233 9.78 10.90 -1.57
CA VAL A 233 8.99 10.97 -2.80
C VAL A 233 7.67 11.71 -2.55
N LEU A 234 7.42 12.74 -3.37
CA LEU A 234 6.29 13.66 -3.19
C LEU A 234 5.27 13.48 -4.32
N PRO A 235 4.04 12.99 -4.04
CA PRO A 235 3.02 12.85 -5.06
C PRO A 235 2.33 14.18 -5.38
N GLN A 236 2.21 14.51 -6.68
CA GLN A 236 1.36 15.60 -7.17
C GLN A 236 0.30 15.06 -8.12
N VAL A 237 -0.96 15.35 -7.84
CA VAL A 237 -2.12 14.89 -8.63
C VAL A 237 -2.77 16.10 -9.30
N TYR A 238 -3.00 16.03 -10.60
CA TYR A 238 -3.57 17.12 -11.39
C TYR A 238 -5.03 16.84 -11.77
N ASN A 239 -5.88 17.84 -11.63
CA ASN A 239 -7.18 17.90 -12.29
C ASN A 239 -7.01 18.41 -13.71
N VAL A 240 -7.62 17.74 -14.68
CA VAL A 240 -7.67 18.23 -16.07
C VAL A 240 -8.93 19.07 -16.26
N ARG A 241 -8.75 20.35 -16.61
CA ARG A 241 -9.84 21.31 -16.82
C ARG A 241 -9.63 22.14 -18.08
N THR A 242 -10.72 22.62 -18.67
CA THR A 242 -10.67 23.68 -19.69
C THR A 242 -10.85 25.02 -18.98
N VAL A 243 -9.95 25.96 -19.24
CA VAL A 243 -9.90 27.29 -18.63
C VAL A 243 -9.96 28.34 -19.71
N SER A 244 -10.68 29.43 -19.44
CA SER A 244 -10.69 30.64 -20.26
C SER A 244 -10.28 31.80 -19.39
N LEU A 245 -9.32 32.61 -19.85
CA LEU A 245 -8.92 33.83 -19.17
C LEU A 245 -9.69 35.00 -19.79
N ALA A 246 -10.27 35.85 -18.94
CA ALA A 246 -10.90 37.08 -19.40
C ALA A 246 -9.83 38.01 -19.98
N LEU A 247 -10.08 38.57 -21.17
CA LEU A 247 -9.19 39.57 -21.74
C LEU A 247 -9.41 40.92 -21.05
N PRO A 248 -8.35 41.71 -20.82
CA PRO A 248 -8.49 43.05 -20.33
C PRO A 248 -9.18 43.94 -21.38
N ASP A 249 -10.08 44.82 -20.93
CA ASP A 249 -10.69 45.80 -21.80
C ASP A 249 -9.68 46.93 -22.10
N LEU A 250 -9.23 46.98 -23.35
CA LEU A 250 -8.27 47.98 -23.86
C LEU A 250 -8.90 48.95 -24.86
N GLY A 251 -10.24 48.97 -24.99
CA GLY A 251 -10.96 49.84 -25.94
C GLY A 251 -10.78 49.47 -27.42
N ALA A 252 -10.11 48.36 -27.74
CA ALA A 252 -9.80 47.92 -29.10
C ALA A 252 -10.66 46.71 -29.52
N GLY A 253 -11.97 46.89 -29.67
CA GLY A 253 -12.89 45.87 -30.20
C GLY A 253 -12.93 44.54 -29.41
N PRO A 254 -13.78 43.58 -29.81
CA PRO A 254 -13.81 42.26 -29.17
C PRO A 254 -12.57 41.46 -29.60
N ALA A 255 -11.57 41.38 -28.73
CA ALA A 255 -10.55 40.34 -28.81
C ALA A 255 -11.11 39.05 -28.19
N GLU A 256 -10.89 37.89 -28.82
CA GLU A 256 -11.30 36.59 -28.29
C GLU A 256 -10.11 35.87 -27.65
N ALA A 257 -10.23 35.52 -26.37
CA ALA A 257 -9.30 34.58 -25.73
C ALA A 257 -9.75 33.16 -26.04
N SER A 258 -8.88 32.38 -26.66
CA SER A 258 -9.15 30.97 -26.89
C SER A 258 -9.08 30.19 -25.58
N PRO A 259 -10.10 29.35 -25.25
CA PRO A 259 -10.02 28.43 -24.13
C PRO A 259 -8.86 27.45 -24.31
N PHE A 260 -8.21 27.06 -23.23
CA PHE A 260 -7.12 26.08 -23.25
C PHE A 260 -7.30 25.00 -22.17
N ARG A 261 -6.71 23.82 -22.39
CA ARG A 261 -6.69 22.74 -21.40
C ARG A 261 -5.53 22.95 -20.44
N SER A 262 -5.77 22.77 -19.15
CA SER A 262 -4.78 22.90 -18.10
C SER A 262 -4.86 21.74 -17.12
N GLY A 263 -3.70 21.29 -16.65
CA GLY A 263 -3.56 20.40 -15.50
C GLY A 263 -3.29 21.23 -14.26
N THR A 264 -4.29 21.39 -13.39
CA THR A 264 -4.15 22.17 -12.16
C THR A 264 -3.96 21.22 -10.97
N PRO A 265 -2.99 21.45 -10.07
CA PRO A 265 -2.83 20.66 -8.86
C PRO A 265 -4.16 20.50 -8.10
N LEU A 266 -4.44 19.29 -7.63
CA LEU A 266 -5.64 19.01 -6.83
C LEU A 266 -5.56 19.69 -5.46
N LYS A 267 -4.35 19.84 -4.92
CA LYS A 267 -4.04 20.55 -3.68
C LYS A 267 -2.93 21.57 -3.96
N GLU A 268 -3.00 22.71 -3.28
CA GLU A 268 -1.98 23.77 -3.38
C GLU A 268 -0.63 23.34 -2.78
N THR A 269 -0.67 22.50 -1.75
CA THR A 269 0.51 21.97 -1.06
C THR A 269 0.51 20.45 -1.04
N VAL A 270 1.71 19.87 -1.15
CA VAL A 270 1.96 18.43 -0.96
C VAL A 270 2.56 18.26 0.44
N GLY A 271 2.02 17.32 1.21
CA GLY A 271 2.49 17.04 2.56
C GLY A 271 3.71 16.11 2.56
N HIS A 272 4.44 16.13 3.68
CA HIS A 272 5.49 15.15 3.99
C HIS A 272 4.87 13.88 4.58
N THR A 273 5.26 12.72 4.07
CA THR A 273 4.94 11.42 4.68
C THR A 273 6.05 10.98 5.61
N GLY A 274 7.25 10.79 5.07
CA GLY A 274 8.45 10.39 5.78
C GLY A 274 9.62 10.16 4.83
N TYR A 275 10.79 9.97 5.41
CA TYR A 275 12.01 9.61 4.70
C TYR A 275 12.10 8.10 4.52
N LEU A 276 12.61 7.67 3.37
CA LEU A 276 12.97 6.28 3.08
C LEU A 276 14.48 6.16 3.03
N THR A 277 15.06 5.41 3.96
CA THR A 277 16.51 5.14 4.02
C THR A 277 16.77 3.72 3.54
N PHE A 278 17.53 3.58 2.47
CA PHE A 278 17.96 2.33 1.86
C PHE A 278 19.42 2.02 2.18
N ALA A 279 19.76 0.73 2.21
CA ALA A 279 21.13 0.25 2.29
C ALA A 279 21.27 -1.18 1.74
N THR A 280 22.51 -1.61 1.50
CA THR A 280 22.84 -2.95 1.00
C THR A 280 23.69 -3.70 2.03
N LYS A 281 23.32 -4.95 2.31
CA LYS A 281 24.22 -5.93 2.94
C LYS A 281 24.98 -6.64 1.83
N THR A 282 26.30 -6.65 1.93
CA THR A 282 27.19 -7.49 1.11
C THR A 282 28.02 -8.40 2.02
N PRO A 283 28.48 -9.56 1.53
CA PRO A 283 29.51 -10.31 2.23
C PRO A 283 30.74 -9.42 2.43
N GLY A 284 31.34 -9.50 3.62
CA GLY A 284 32.61 -8.85 3.95
C GLY A 284 33.80 -9.65 3.45
#